data_AF-A0AAW2PUK1-F1
#
_entry.id   AF-A0AAW2PUK1-F1
#
_cell.length_a   1.000
_cell.length_b   1.000
_cell.length_c   1.000
_cell.angle_alpha   90.00
_cell.angle_beta   90.00
_cell.angle_gamma   90.00
#
_symmetry.space_group_name_H-M   'P 1'
#
loop_
_entity.id
_entity.type
_entity.pdbx_description
1 polymer ?
#
loop_
_entity_poly.entity_id
_entity_poly.type
_entity_poly.pdbx_seq_one_letter_code
_entity_poly.pdbx_strand_id
1 'polypeptide(L)'
;MTPSQIGVILRDSHGIAQVKSVTGSKILRILKAHGLAPEIPEDLYHLIKKAVAIRKHLERNRKDKDSKFRLILVESRIHRLARYYKKTKKLPPVWK
;
A
#
# COMPACT_ATOMS: atom_id res chain seq x y z
N MET A 1 -1.78 -6.67 -10.52
CA MET A 1 -2.37 -5.33 -10.71
C MET A 1 -2.90 -4.84 -9.38
N THR A 2 -2.66 -3.59 -9.01
CA THR A 2 -3.07 -3.10 -7.69
C THR A 2 -4.51 -2.55 -7.70
N PRO A 3 -5.29 -2.66 -6.61
CA PRO A 3 -6.66 -2.13 -6.54
C PRO A 3 -6.80 -0.69 -7.04
N SER A 4 -5.83 0.20 -6.73
CA SER A 4 -5.82 1.55 -7.28
C SER A 4 -5.66 1.60 -8.79
N GLN A 5 -4.77 0.79 -9.38
CA GLN A 5 -4.61 0.69 -10.84
C GLN A 5 -5.89 0.18 -11.51
N ILE A 6 -6.61 -0.77 -10.89
CA ILE A 6 -7.89 -1.26 -11.42
C ILE A 6 -8.89 -0.10 -11.55
N GLY A 7 -9.02 0.72 -10.50
CA GLY A 7 -9.92 1.87 -10.49
C GLY A 7 -9.57 2.90 -11.58
N VAL A 8 -8.28 3.15 -11.80
CA VAL A 8 -7.81 4.06 -12.85
C VAL A 8 -8.17 3.54 -14.24
N ILE A 9 -7.92 2.25 -14.53
CA ILE A 9 -8.24 1.64 -15.84
C ILE A 9 -9.76 1.62 -16.09
N LEU A 10 -10.56 1.34 -15.06
CA LEU A 10 -12.02 1.35 -15.20
C LEU A 10 -12.55 2.76 -15.49
N ARG A 11 -11.94 3.78 -14.90
CA ARG A 11 -12.31 5.18 -15.17
C ARG A 11 -11.88 5.62 -16.57
N ASP A 12 -10.61 5.40 -16.91
CA ASP A 12 -9.98 6.02 -18.08
C ASP A 12 -10.22 5.23 -19.37
N SER A 13 -10.24 3.90 -19.30
CA SER A 13 -10.45 3.04 -20.48
C SER A 13 -11.89 2.57 -20.65
N HIS A 14 -12.68 2.51 -19.58
CA HIS A 14 -14.05 1.97 -19.61
C HIS A 14 -15.12 3.01 -19.22
N GLY A 15 -14.75 4.25 -18.90
CA GLY A 15 -15.68 5.32 -18.55
C GLY A 15 -16.40 5.16 -17.20
N ILE A 16 -15.99 4.20 -16.36
CA ILE A 16 -16.63 3.92 -15.08
C ILE A 16 -16.03 4.83 -14.00
N ALA A 17 -16.65 5.98 -13.76
CA ALA A 17 -16.16 6.97 -12.80
C ALA A 17 -16.08 6.44 -11.36
N GLN A 18 -17.08 5.67 -10.90
CA GLN A 18 -17.14 5.10 -9.55
C GLN A 18 -17.69 3.68 -9.58
N VAL A 19 -16.83 2.69 -9.29
CA VAL A 19 -17.19 1.27 -9.28
C VAL A 19 -18.33 0.96 -8.29
N LYS A 20 -18.36 1.68 -7.16
CA LYS A 20 -19.41 1.49 -6.14
C LYS A 20 -20.81 1.83 -6.67
N SER A 21 -20.94 2.83 -7.53
CA SER A 21 -22.25 3.24 -8.06
C SER A 21 -22.83 2.19 -9.00
N VAL A 22 -21.98 1.47 -9.73
CA VAL A 22 -22.40 0.44 -10.70
C VAL A 22 -22.62 -0.91 -10.00
N THR A 23 -21.71 -1.30 -9.10
CA THR A 23 -21.68 -2.66 -8.52
C THR A 23 -22.22 -2.73 -7.09
N GLY A 24 -22.54 -1.59 -6.46
CA GLY A 24 -22.92 -1.50 -5.05
C GLY A 24 -21.77 -1.69 -4.05
N SER A 25 -20.60 -2.18 -4.49
CA SER A 25 -19.46 -2.54 -3.63
C SER A 25 -18.16 -1.84 -4.04
N LYS A 26 -17.23 -1.70 -3.09
CA LYS A 26 -15.89 -1.16 -3.37
C LYS A 26 -14.98 -2.26 -3.95
N ILE A 27 -14.04 -1.87 -4.81
CA ILE A 27 -13.05 -2.78 -5.46
C ILE A 27 -12.44 -3.77 -4.47
N LEU A 28 -11.90 -3.28 -3.34
CA LEU A 28 -11.25 -4.15 -2.35
C LEU A 28 -12.19 -5.18 -1.71
N ARG A 29 -13.49 -4.87 -1.58
CA ARG A 29 -14.49 -5.83 -1.09
C ARG A 29 -14.78 -6.90 -2.12
N ILE A 30 -14.91 -6.52 -3.40
CA ILE A 30 -15.12 -7.44 -4.51
C ILE A 30 -13.93 -8.42 -4.60
N LEU A 31 -12.69 -7.90 -4.58
CA LEU A 31 -11.49 -8.75 -4.57
C LEU A 31 -11.45 -9.71 -3.39
N LYS A 32 -11.85 -9.26 -2.19
CA LYS A 32 -11.89 -10.12 -1.00
C LYS A 32 -12.95 -11.22 -1.11
N ALA A 33 -14.13 -10.91 -1.67
CA ALA A 33 -15.18 -11.89 -1.87
C ALA A 33 -14.75 -13.02 -2.83
N HIS A 34 -13.93 -12.69 -3.83
CA HIS A 34 -13.39 -13.66 -4.79
C HIS A 34 -12.06 -14.30 -4.34
N GLY A 35 -11.56 -14.02 -3.13
CA GLY A 35 -10.29 -14.58 -2.64
C GLY A 35 -9.03 -14.04 -3.36
N LEU A 36 -9.17 -12.96 -4.14
CA LEU A 36 -8.08 -12.32 -4.90
C LEU A 36 -7.49 -11.10 -4.19
N ALA A 37 -7.88 -10.85 -2.94
CA ALA A 37 -7.36 -9.73 -2.17
C ALA A 37 -5.91 -10.00 -1.74
N PRO A 38 -5.02 -9.00 -1.83
CA PRO A 38 -3.65 -9.14 -1.35
C PRO A 38 -3.64 -9.33 0.17
N GLU A 39 -2.72 -10.17 0.65
CA GLU A 39 -2.53 -10.43 2.09
C GLU A 39 -2.08 -9.16 2.84
N ILE A 40 -1.17 -8.40 2.23
CA ILE A 40 -0.71 -7.12 2.74
C ILE A 40 -1.49 -6.00 2.04
N PRO A 41 -2.05 -5.04 2.78
CA PRO A 41 -2.67 -3.85 2.19
C PRO A 41 -1.75 -3.11 1.21
N GLU A 42 -2.30 -2.67 0.08
CA GLU A 42 -1.56 -2.04 -1.02
C GLU A 42 -0.71 -0.84 -0.57
N ASP A 43 -1.27 0.01 0.29
CA ASP A 43 -0.63 1.20 0.84
C ASP A 43 0.59 0.86 1.71
N LEU A 44 0.46 -0.16 2.56
CA LEU A 44 1.55 -0.65 3.38
C LEU A 44 2.66 -1.27 2.52
N TYR A 45 2.28 -2.09 1.53
CA TYR A 45 3.22 -2.69 0.59
C TYR A 45 4.07 -1.64 -0.15
N HIS A 46 3.45 -0.58 -0.67
CA HIS A 46 4.18 0.46 -1.38
C HIS A 46 5.09 1.30 -0.48
N LEU A 47 4.72 1.53 0.79
CA LEU A 47 5.62 2.18 1.74
C LEU A 47 6.84 1.31 2.03
N ILE A 48 6.67 0.00 2.23
CA ILE A 48 7.77 -0.95 2.42
C ILE A 48 8.67 -0.96 1.19
N LYS A 49 8.10 -1.08 -0.02
CA LYS A 49 8.85 -1.04 -1.27
C LYS A 49 9.68 0.25 -1.40
N LYS A 50 9.12 1.40 -1.00
CA LYS A 50 9.84 2.68 -0.98
C LYS A 50 10.99 2.67 0.03
N ALA A 51 10.77 2.17 1.25
CA ALA A 51 11.82 2.06 2.27
C ALA A 51 12.98 1.18 1.81
N VAL A 52 12.69 0.03 1.18
CA VAL A 52 13.70 -0.88 0.62
C VAL A 52 14.53 -0.18 -0.46
N ALA A 53 13.90 0.59 -1.36
CA ALA A 53 14.60 1.33 -2.39
C ALA A 53 15.55 2.40 -1.81
N ILE A 54 15.08 3.16 -0.80
CA ILE A 54 15.91 4.18 -0.13
C ILE A 54 17.08 3.52 0.62
N ARG A 55 16.86 2.38 1.27
CA ARG A 55 17.92 1.64 1.97
C ARG A 55 19.01 1.20 1.00
N LYS A 56 18.63 0.62 -0.15
CA LYS A 56 19.56 0.22 -1.22
C LYS A 56 20.35 1.40 -1.79
N HIS A 57 19.73 2.58 -1.92
CA HIS A 57 20.43 3.81 -2.32
C HIS A 57 21.47 4.24 -1.28
N LEU A 58 21.11 4.23 0.00
CA LEU A 58 21.98 4.64 1.11
C LEU A 58 23.16 3.68 1.35
N GLU A 59 23.04 2.41 0.98
CA GLU A 59 24.16 1.45 1.03
C GLU A 59 25.36 1.93 0.21
N ARG A 60 25.10 2.53 -0.96
CA ARG A 60 26.12 3.11 -1.84
C ARG A 60 26.44 4.56 -1.46
N ASN A 61 25.41 5.32 -1.06
CA ASN A 61 25.49 6.77 -0.81
C ASN A 61 25.40 7.10 0.69
N ARG A 62 26.34 6.59 1.49
CA ARG A 62 26.30 6.68 2.97
C ARG A 62 26.29 8.11 3.53
N LYS A 63 26.78 9.10 2.77
CA LYS A 63 26.84 10.52 3.18
C LYS A 63 25.53 11.29 2.91
N ASP A 64 24.56 10.69 2.23
CA ASP A 64 23.28 11.31 1.90
C ASP A 64 22.39 11.40 3.16
N LYS A 65 22.53 12.51 3.89
CA LYS A 65 21.79 12.79 5.12
C LYS A 65 20.29 13.02 4.87
N ASP A 66 19.94 13.58 3.71
CA ASP A 66 18.53 13.85 3.36
C ASP A 66 17.78 12.54 3.08
N SER A 67 18.35 11.64 2.28
CA SER A 67 17.76 10.30 2.08
C SER A 67 17.67 9.52 3.38
N LYS A 68 18.64 9.65 4.29
CA LYS A 68 18.59 9.04 5.64
C LYS A 68 17.43 9.60 6.47
N PHE A 69 17.22 10.92 6.45
CA PHE A 69 16.07 11.54 7.12
C PHE A 69 14.74 11.07 6.51
N ARG A 70 14.65 11.02 5.18
CA ARG A 70 13.45 10.53 4.47
C ARG A 70 13.15 9.07 4.77
N LEU A 71 14.17 8.21 4.92
CA LEU A 71 13.99 6.82 5.34
C LEU A 71 13.29 6.74 6.70
N ILE A 72 13.72 7.53 7.69
CA ILE A 72 13.12 7.57 9.04
C ILE A 72 11.64 7.97 8.96
N LEU A 73 11.30 8.95 8.12
CA LEU A 73 9.90 9.36 7.92
C LEU A 73 9.04 8.26 7.30
N VAL A 74 9.58 7.54 6.30
CA VAL A 74 8.87 6.43 5.66
C VAL A 74 8.68 5.27 6.64
N GLU A 75 9.71 4.90 7.39
CA GLU A 75 9.65 3.85 8.43
C GLU A 75 8.62 4.21 9.52
N SER A 76 8.59 5.48 9.96
CA SER A 76 7.59 5.98 10.91
C SER A 76 6.15 5.87 10.38
N ARG A 77 5.95 6.13 9.08
CA ARG A 77 4.64 5.92 8.43
C ARG A 77 4.26 4.45 8.35
N ILE A 78 5.21 3.56 8.02
CA ILE A 78 4.99 2.10 8.01
C ILE A 78 4.55 1.64 9.39
N HIS A 79 5.26 2.01 10.45
CA HIS A 79 4.91 1.61 11.82
C HIS A 79 3.52 2.10 12.24
N ARG A 80 3.16 3.37 11.92
CA ARG A 80 1.82 3.90 12.20
C ARG A 80 0.73 3.12 11.48
N LEU A 81 0.95 2.81 10.20
CA LEU A 81 -0.03 2.11 9.37
C LEU A 81 -0.17 0.64 9.76
N ALA A 82 0.95 -0.02 10.07
CA ALA A 82 0.97 -1.38 10.60
C ALA A 82 0.19 -1.46 11.93
N ARG A 83 0.36 -0.51 12.86
CA ARG A 83 -0.43 -0.45 14.10
C ARG A 83 -1.94 -0.35 13.83
N TYR A 84 -2.35 0.49 12.88
CA TYR A 84 -3.75 0.60 12.47
C TYR A 84 -4.28 -0.73 11.90
N TYR A 85 -3.51 -1.40 11.05
CA TYR A 85 -3.93 -2.66 10.45
C TYR A 85 -3.94 -3.85 11.40
N LYS A 86 -3.07 -3.86 12.42
CA LYS A 86 -3.15 -4.79 13.56
C LYS A 86 -4.43 -4.57 14.36
N LYS A 87 -4.77 -3.31 14.69
CA LYS A 87 -6.00 -2.96 15.42
C LYS A 87 -7.26 -3.38 14.67
N THR A 88 -7.27 -3.23 13.34
CA THR A 88 -8.41 -3.58 12.48
C THR A 88 -8.42 -5.04 12.03
N LYS A 89 -7.54 -5.90 12.59
CA LYS A 89 -7.41 -7.34 12.28
C LYS A 89 -7.18 -7.64 10.79
N LYS A 90 -6.62 -6.68 10.05
CA LYS A 90 -6.18 -6.87 8.66
C LYS A 90 -4.76 -7.40 8.55
N LEU A 91 -3.99 -7.33 9.65
CA LEU A 91 -2.66 -7.93 9.78
C LEU A 91 -2.59 -8.77 11.05
N PRO A 92 -1.78 -9.84 11.07
CA PRO A 92 -1.47 -10.59 12.28
C PRO A 92 -0.85 -9.69 13.37
N PRO A 93 -1.13 -9.94 14.66
CA PRO A 93 -0.53 -9.18 15.78
C PRO A 93 1.01 -9.23 15.78
N VAL A 94 1.57 -10.36 15.35
CA VAL A 94 3.01 -10.64 15.29
C VAL A 94 3.74 -9.99 14.10
N TRP A 95 3.01 -9.36 13.17
CA TRP A 95 3.60 -8.77 11.96
C TRP A 95 4.64 -7.69 12.29
N LYS A 96 5.82 -7.71 11.64
CA LYS A 96 6.94 -6.82 11.94
C LYS A 96 7.52 -6.18 10.68
#